data_AF-X0TS14-F1
#
_entry.id   AF-X0TS14-F1
#
_cell.length_a   1.000
_cell.length_b   1.000
_cell.length_c   1.000
_cell.angle_alpha   90.00
_cell.angle_beta   90.00
_cell.angle_gamma   90.00
#
_symmetry.space_group_name_H-M   'P 1'
#
loop_
_entity.id
_entity.type
_entity.pdbx_description
1 polymer ?
#
loop_
_entity_poly.entity_id
_entity_poly.type
_entity_poly.pdbx_seq_one_letter_code
_entity_poly.pdbx_strand_id
1 'polypeptide(L)' 'DVIIFMNSGVKLTVSDSSVLEDLQALTNEGVEIFVCGTCLNYFDLTDKIAVGEISNAYTIAETMLQAGKTVRL' A
#
# COMPACT_ATOMS: atom_id res chain seq x y z
N ASP A 1 -6.15 3.27 -11.04
CA ASP A 1 -5.01 2.32 -10.92
C ASP A 1 -4.86 1.88 -9.48
N VAL A 2 -4.16 0.76 -9.23
CA VAL A 2 -3.92 0.26 -7.88
C VAL A 2 -2.42 0.08 -7.61
N ILE A 3 -1.93 0.58 -6.48
CA ILE A 3 -0.58 0.33 -5.97
C ILE A 3 -0.69 -0.51 -4.71
N ILE A 4 0.09 -1.59 -4.63
CA ILE A 4 0.07 -2.51 -3.50
C ILE A 4 1.44 -2.47 -2.80
N PHE A 5 1.45 -2.06 -1.54
CA PHE A 5 2.63 -2.09 -0.68
C PHE A 5 2.64 -3.38 0.16
N MET A 6 3.66 -4.19 -0.04
CA MET A 6 3.91 -5.43 0.71
C MET A 6 5.34 -5.48 1.23
N ASN A 7 5.60 -6.40 2.16
CA ASN A 7 6.93 -6.59 2.76
C ASN A 7 7.47 -5.27 3.33
N SER A 8 8.74 -4.95 3.08
CA SER A 8 9.35 -3.68 3.47
C SER A 8 8.74 -2.44 2.80
N GLY A 9 7.98 -2.61 1.72
CA GLY A 9 7.32 -1.50 1.02
C GLY A 9 6.31 -0.76 1.89
N VAL A 10 5.71 -1.42 2.90
CA VAL A 10 4.76 -0.77 3.83
C VAL A 10 5.39 0.36 4.64
N LYS A 11 6.72 0.44 4.71
CA LYS A 11 7.44 1.55 5.34
C LYS A 11 7.31 2.87 4.57
N LEU A 12 6.88 2.82 3.31
CA LEU A 12 6.67 4.02 2.49
C LEU A 12 5.31 4.68 2.77
N THR A 13 4.38 3.97 3.41
CA THR A 13 3.00 4.43 3.61
C THR A 13 2.74 4.98 5.02
N VAL A 14 3.79 5.14 5.83
CA VAL A 14 3.70 5.66 7.21
C VAL A 14 4.06 7.13 7.29
N SER A 15 3.69 7.78 8.40
CA SER A 15 3.88 9.22 8.64
C SER A 15 5.32 9.73 8.47
N ASP A 16 6.31 8.86 8.68
CA ASP A 16 7.74 9.21 8.66
C ASP A 16 8.39 9.01 7.26
N SER A 17 7.58 8.69 6.25
CA SER A 17 8.05 8.42 4.88
C SER A 17 8.39 9.69 4.11
N SER A 18 9.57 9.73 3.48
CA SER A 18 10.01 10.85 2.65
C SER A 18 9.20 11.04 1.36
N VAL A 19 8.35 10.07 1.00
CA VAL A 19 7.51 10.09 -0.22
C VAL A 19 6.01 10.15 0.12
N LEU A 20 5.66 10.47 1.37
CA LEU A 20 4.28 10.46 1.82
C LEU A 20 3.39 11.43 1.01
N GLU A 21 3.90 12.64 0.74
CA GLU A 21 3.18 13.66 -0.03
C GLU A 21 2.90 13.18 -1.46
N ASP A 22 3.86 12.51 -2.10
CA ASP A 22 3.69 11.94 -3.44
C ASP A 22 2.60 10.85 -3.46
N LEU A 23 2.58 9.97 -2.44
CA LEU A 23 1.56 8.93 -2.33
C LEU A 23 0.17 9.51 -2.07
N GLN A 24 0.08 10.56 -1.26
CA GLN A 24 -1.18 11.28 -1.02
C GLN A 24 -1.66 11.98 -2.29
N ALA A 25 -0.76 12.59 -3.07
CA ALA A 25 -1.11 13.18 -4.37
C ALA A 25 -1.70 12.14 -5.32
N LEU A 26 -1.11 10.94 -5.40
CA LEU A 26 -1.65 9.83 -6.19
C LEU A 26 -3.05 9.42 -5.72
N THR A 27 -3.28 9.30 -4.42
CA THR A 27 -4.62 9.01 -3.88
C THR A 27 -5.62 10.13 -4.21
N ASN A 28 -5.21 11.39 -4.17
CA ASN A 28 -6.05 12.53 -4.56
C ASN A 28 -6.40 12.52 -6.06
N GLU A 29 -5.55 11.93 -6.90
CA GLU A 29 -5.80 11.70 -8.33
C GLU A 29 -6.62 10.44 -8.61
N GLY A 30 -7.02 9.69 -7.56
CA GLY A 30 -7.86 8.50 -7.67
C GLY A 30 -7.10 7.19 -7.79
N VAL A 31 -5.80 7.16 -7.46
CA VAL A 31 -5.04 5.91 -7.34
C VAL A 31 -5.36 5.25 -6.00
N GLU A 32 -5.85 4.02 -6.06
CA GLU A 32 -6.09 3.21 -4.86
C GLU A 32 -4.77 2.64 -4.35
N ILE A 33 -4.56 2.70 -3.04
CA ILE A 33 -3.36 2.17 -2.39
C ILE A 33 -3.77 1.12 -1.38
N PHE A 34 -3.34 -0.13 -1.60
CA PHE A 34 -3.48 -1.20 -0.61
C PHE A 34 -2.17 -1.45 0.13
N VAL A 35 -2.27 -1.62 1.45
CA VAL A 35 -1.13 -1.85 2.32
C VAL A 35 -1.31 -3.18 3.04
N CYS A 36 -0.33 -4.08 2.92
CA CYS A 36 -0.36 -5.39 3.56
C CYS A 36 -0.43 -5.26 5.09
N GLY A 37 -1.57 -5.62 5.69
CA GLY A 37 -1.78 -5.54 7.15
C GLY A 37 -0.86 -6.44 7.95
N THR A 38 -0.61 -7.68 7.50
CA THR A 38 0.33 -8.59 8.16
C THR A 38 1.76 -8.04 8.16
N CYS A 39 2.14 -7.31 7.10
CA CYS A 39 3.45 -6.71 6.97
C CYS A 39 3.59 -5.49 7.90
N LEU A 40 2.55 -4.65 8.01
CA LEU A 40 2.51 -3.55 8.97
C LEU A 40 2.64 -4.07 10.41
N ASN A 41 1.87 -5.10 10.75
CA ASN A 41 1.94 -5.75 12.06
C ASN A 41 3.35 -6.31 12.35
N TYR A 42 3.98 -6.95 11.36
CA TYR A 42 5.34 -7.47 11.53
C TYR A 42 6.39 -6.38 11.84
N PHE A 43 6.19 -5.16 11.34
CA PHE A 43 7.09 -4.03 11.60
C PHE A 43 6.63 -3.12 12.75
N ASP A 44 5.54 -3.46 13.45
CA ASP A 44 4.91 -2.60 14.48
C ASP A 44 4.57 -1.19 13.96
N LEU A 45 4.04 -1.11 12.72
CA LEU A 45 3.76 0.15 12.01
C LEU A 45 2.27 0.44 11.81
N THR A 46 1.38 -0.42 12.27
CA THR A 46 -0.07 -0.32 12.01
C THR A 46 -0.65 1.03 12.44
N ASP A 47 -0.26 1.55 13.61
CA ASP A 47 -0.74 2.84 14.12
C ASP A 47 -0.09 4.06 13.45
N LYS A 48 0.91 3.84 12.59
CA LYS A 48 1.65 4.90 11.90
C LYS A 48 1.23 5.08 10.44
N ILE A 49 0.27 4.29 9.95
CA ILE A 49 -0.19 4.42 8.57
C ILE A 49 -0.72 5.83 8.33
N ALA A 50 -0.28 6.44 7.24
CA ALA A 50 -0.63 7.82 6.89
C ALA A 50 -1.24 7.95 5.49
N VAL A 51 -1.19 6.88 4.67
CA VAL A 51 -1.80 6.81 3.35
C VAL A 51 -2.13 5.36 2.98
N GLY A 52 -3.22 5.17 2.23
CA GLY A 52 -3.68 3.87 1.76
C GLY A 52 -4.55 3.10 2.75
N GLU A 53 -5.18 2.04 2.27
CA GLU A 53 -6.07 1.17 3.02
C GLU A 53 -5.34 -0.11 3.44
N ILE A 54 -5.47 -0.48 4.73
CA ILE A 54 -4.95 -1.75 5.23
C ILE A 54 -5.77 -2.88 4.61
N SER A 55 -5.08 -3.76 3.89
CA SER A 55 -5.67 -4.87 3.16
C SER A 55 -5.12 -6.23 3.62
N ASN A 56 -5.78 -7.29 3.16
CA ASN A 56 -5.43 -8.67 3.47
C ASN A 56 -4.92 -9.41 2.21
N ALA A 57 -4.38 -10.62 2.43
CA ALA A 57 -3.79 -11.41 1.35
C ALA A 57 -4.79 -11.80 0.24
N TYR A 58 -6.07 -12.02 0.57
CA TYR A 58 -7.09 -12.41 -0.41
C TYR A 58 -7.43 -11.25 -1.34
N THR A 59 -7.73 -10.07 -0.78
CA THR A 59 -8.01 -8.87 -1.57
C THR A 59 -6.82 -8.51 -2.46
N ILE A 60 -5.60 -8.52 -1.91
CA ILE A 60 -4.39 -8.26 -2.69
C ILE A 60 -4.23 -9.25 -3.85
N ALA A 61 -4.38 -10.56 -3.58
CA ALA A 61 -4.24 -11.58 -4.62
C ALA A 61 -5.31 -11.44 -5.71
N GLU A 62 -6.56 -11.18 -5.31
CA GLU A 62 -7.67 -10.96 -6.24
C GLU A 62 -7.44 -9.73 -7.11
N THR A 63 -7.03 -8.60 -6.53
CA THR A 63 -6.66 -7.38 -7.28
C THR A 63 -5.54 -7.66 -8.28
N MET A 64 -4.50 -8.39 -7.88
CA MET A 64 -3.39 -8.75 -8.78
C MET A 64 -3.82 -9.70 -9.91
N LEU A 65 -4.76 -10.61 -9.65
CA LEU A 65 -5.26 -11.57 -10.64
C LEU A 65 -6.25 -10.93 -11.62
N GLN A 66 -7.02 -9.94 -11.17
CA GLN A 66 -7.96 -9.19 -12.00
C GLN A 66 -7.27 -8.09 -12.83
N ALA A 67 -6.06 -7.67 -12.44
CA ALA A 67 -5.30 -6.68 -13.17
C ALA A 67 -4.94 -7.17 -14.58
N GLY A 68 -5.23 -6.37 -15.60
CA GLY A 68 -4.82 -6.67 -16.98
C GLY A 68 -3.30 -6.69 -17.17
N LYS A 69 -2.55 -6.05 -16.27
CA LYS A 69 -1.09 -6.08 -16.22
C LYS A 69 -0.61 -5.85 -14.80
N THR A 70 0.29 -6.70 -14.34
CA THR A 70 0.96 -6.55 -13.04
C THR A 70 2.41 -6.16 -13.25
N VAL A 71 2.84 -5.07 -12.60
CA VAL A 71 4.24 -4.62 -12.60
C VAL A 71 4.78 -4.75 -11.18
N ARG A 72 5.94 -5.38 -11.04
CA ARG A 72 6.64 -5.54 -9.77
C ARG A 72 7.96 -4.77 -9.81
N LEU A 73 8.21 -4.00 -8.76
CA LEU A 73 9.45 -3.25 -8.52
C LEU A 73 10.34 -3.98 -7.51
#